data_AF-A0A8H7FUI1-F1
#
_entry.id   AF-A0A8H7FUI1-F1
#
_cell.length_a   1.000
_cell.length_b   1.000
_cell.length_c   1.000
_cell.angle_alpha   90.00
_cell.angle_beta   90.00
_cell.angle_gamma   90.00
#
_symmetry.space_group_name_H-M   'P 1'
#
loop_
_entity.id
_entity.type
_entity.pdbx_description
1 polymer ?
#
loop_
_entity_poly.entity_id
_entity_poly.type
_entity_poly.pdbx_seq_one_letter_code
_entity_poly.pdbx_strand_id
1 'polypeptide(L)'
;MAIELELKPGGTLWPTHVLALSQPNSDDLTVDAEGDAECPLLIPIDEVTWREKTSTPLPPSRPRRGSSGRVIVVPIVPLEVPHPDSIPLLLLFAMGLEPVLELARQLLPPDVMGEFPDADAMVIRMGQDHDAEQIQQYVVRNRQLRFNSLRLGILDRPIINMIELSHKVAVRAQDRRRLHNSGSRTPPLPAIRVDSGE
;
A
#
# COMPACT_ATOMS: atom_id res chain seq x y z
N MET A 1 -24.94 -1.79 10.08
CA MET A 1 -25.33 -1.03 8.87
C MET A 1 -25.29 -1.98 7.67
N ALA A 2 -26.16 -1.82 6.68
CA ALA A 2 -26.22 -2.68 5.51
C ALA A 2 -26.41 -1.83 4.24
N ILE A 3 -25.91 -2.31 3.10
CA ILE A 3 -26.00 -1.61 1.80
C ILE A 3 -26.79 -2.46 0.82
N GLU A 4 -27.58 -1.80 -0.01
CA GLU A 4 -28.28 -2.37 -1.14
C GLU A 4 -27.38 -2.30 -2.39
N LEU A 5 -27.08 -3.46 -2.98
CA LEU A 5 -26.30 -3.54 -4.23
C LEU A 5 -27.22 -3.99 -5.37
N GLU A 6 -27.22 -3.23 -6.48
CA GLU A 6 -27.91 -3.59 -7.72
C GLU A 6 -27.01 -4.50 -8.59
N LEU A 7 -27.59 -5.57 -9.12
CA LEU A 7 -26.84 -6.63 -9.79
C LEU A 7 -26.96 -6.53 -11.30
N LYS A 8 -25.82 -6.67 -11.99
CA LYS A 8 -25.80 -6.97 -13.42
C LYS A 8 -25.93 -8.49 -13.63
N PRO A 9 -26.78 -8.94 -14.57
CA PRO A 9 -26.90 -10.36 -14.88
C PRO A 9 -25.59 -10.92 -15.45
N GLY A 10 -25.06 -12.01 -14.86
CA GLY A 10 -23.92 -12.76 -15.41
C GLY A 10 -22.76 -13.10 -14.45
N GLY A 11 -22.72 -12.54 -13.23
CA GLY A 11 -21.68 -12.85 -12.24
C GLY A 11 -22.02 -14.08 -11.38
N THR A 12 -21.05 -14.99 -11.18
CA THR A 12 -21.20 -16.23 -10.40
C THR A 12 -20.85 -16.09 -8.90
N LEU A 13 -20.08 -15.07 -8.51
CA LEU A 13 -19.71 -14.83 -7.10
C LEU A 13 -20.40 -13.56 -6.59
N TRP A 14 -21.21 -13.73 -5.56
CA TRP A 14 -22.00 -12.67 -4.95
C TRP A 14 -21.21 -12.10 -3.76
N PRO A 15 -21.09 -10.77 -3.62
CA PRO A 15 -20.49 -10.23 -2.42
C PRO A 15 -21.33 -10.63 -1.21
N THR A 16 -20.63 -11.04 -0.16
CA THR A 16 -21.25 -11.48 1.10
C THR A 16 -21.15 -10.40 2.17
N HIS A 17 -20.20 -9.48 2.00
CA HIS A 17 -19.89 -8.37 2.89
C HIS A 17 -19.44 -7.16 2.08
N VAL A 18 -19.50 -5.99 2.71
CA VAL A 18 -18.82 -4.78 2.25
C VAL A 18 -17.88 -4.32 3.36
N LEU A 19 -16.59 -4.15 3.05
CA LEU A 19 -15.66 -3.48 3.95
C LEU A 19 -15.91 -1.98 3.87
N ALA A 20 -16.01 -1.31 5.01
CA ALA A 20 -15.96 0.14 5.10
C ALA A 20 -14.60 0.52 5.67
N LEU A 21 -13.70 0.95 4.79
CA LEU A 21 -12.34 1.31 5.15
C LEU A 21 -12.29 2.76 5.60
N SER A 22 -11.72 2.97 6.78
CA SER A 22 -11.42 4.30 7.30
C SER A 22 -9.95 4.34 7.73
N GLN A 23 -9.36 5.52 7.64
CA GLN A 23 -8.10 5.75 8.35
C GLN A 23 -8.43 5.85 9.85
N PRO A 24 -7.65 5.25 10.76
CA PRO A 24 -7.84 5.50 12.18
C PRO A 24 -7.76 7.01 12.40
N ASN A 25 -8.75 7.59 13.07
CA ASN A 25 -8.79 9.02 13.34
C ASN A 25 -7.41 9.45 13.85
N SER A 26 -6.79 10.37 13.12
CA SER A 26 -5.64 11.08 13.66
C SER A 26 -6.23 11.92 14.77
N ASP A 27 -6.15 11.44 16.01
CA ASP A 27 -6.80 12.04 17.17
C ASP A 27 -6.74 13.57 17.13
N ASP A 28 -7.94 14.16 17.19
CA ASP A 28 -8.29 15.20 18.14
C ASP A 28 -7.48 16.51 18.05
N LEU A 29 -8.06 17.52 17.39
CA LEU A 29 -7.99 18.97 17.70
C LEU A 29 -8.19 19.84 16.43
N THR A 30 -9.36 19.78 15.78
CA THR A 30 -10.02 20.95 15.18
C THR A 30 -11.42 20.50 14.77
N VAL A 31 -12.37 20.64 15.69
CA VAL A 31 -13.80 20.62 15.36
C VAL A 31 -14.09 21.95 14.66
N ASP A 32 -13.58 22.11 13.45
CA ASP A 32 -14.05 23.16 12.56
C ASP A 32 -15.45 22.71 12.13
N ALA A 33 -16.44 23.54 12.47
CA ALA A 33 -17.87 23.22 12.50
C ALA A 33 -18.53 22.96 11.12
N GLU A 34 -17.74 22.63 10.10
CA GLU A 34 -18.11 22.26 8.74
C GLU A 34 -17.32 21.02 8.25
N GLY A 35 -16.81 20.21 9.20
CA GLY A 35 -15.93 19.07 8.93
C GLY A 35 -16.57 18.02 8.01
N ASP A 36 -16.05 17.96 6.78
CA ASP A 36 -16.24 16.83 5.87
C ASP A 36 -15.85 15.54 6.59
N ALA A 37 -16.84 14.79 7.07
CA ALA A 37 -16.61 13.43 7.51
C ALA A 37 -16.11 12.64 6.29
N GLU A 38 -14.85 12.22 6.32
CA GLU A 38 -14.28 11.42 5.22
C GLU A 38 -15.17 10.19 4.99
N CYS A 39 -15.77 10.14 3.80
CA CYS A 39 -16.61 9.01 3.40
C CYS A 39 -15.74 7.74 3.34
N PRO A 40 -16.09 6.66 4.06
CA PRO A 40 -15.29 5.45 4.06
C PRO A 40 -15.27 4.82 2.67
N LEU A 41 -14.12 4.25 2.28
CA LEU A 41 -13.99 3.52 1.03
C LEU A 41 -14.69 2.16 1.17
N LEU A 42 -15.71 1.94 0.35
CA LEU A 42 -16.54 0.73 0.37
C LEU A 42 -16.01 -0.31 -0.61
N ILE A 43 -15.62 -1.50 -0.11
CA ILE A 43 -15.12 -2.59 -0.95
C ILE A 43 -15.97 -3.85 -0.77
N PRO A 44 -16.68 -4.32 -1.82
CA PRO A 44 -17.40 -5.58 -1.76
C PRO A 44 -16.43 -6.76 -1.73
N ILE A 45 -16.69 -7.75 -0.87
CA ILE A 45 -15.86 -8.96 -0.76
C ILE A 45 -16.70 -10.23 -0.66
N ASP A 46 -16.10 -11.34 -1.09
CA ASP A 46 -16.61 -12.69 -0.86
C ASP A 46 -15.97 -13.33 0.38
N GLU A 47 -16.79 -13.94 1.24
CA GLU A 47 -16.36 -14.47 2.54
C GLU A 47 -15.49 -15.73 2.38
N VAL A 48 -15.72 -16.51 1.32
CA VAL A 48 -14.94 -17.72 1.06
C VAL A 48 -13.53 -17.31 0.63
N THR A 49 -13.42 -16.46 -0.39
CA THR A 49 -12.11 -15.94 -0.83
C THR A 49 -11.39 -15.19 0.29
N TRP A 50 -12.11 -14.37 1.06
CA TRP A 50 -11.52 -13.62 2.18
C TRP A 50 -10.90 -14.52 3.25
N ARG A 51 -11.59 -15.58 3.66
CA ARG A 51 -11.08 -16.52 4.68
C ARG A 51 -9.88 -17.33 4.21
N GLU A 52 -9.80 -17.63 2.92
CA GLU A 52 -8.67 -18.35 2.34
C GLU A 52 -7.41 -17.47 2.25
N LYS A 53 -7.59 -16.17 2.03
CA LYS A 53 -6.51 -15.24 1.71
C LYS A 53 -6.06 -14.36 2.88
N THR A 54 -6.86 -14.26 3.92
CA THR A 54 -6.63 -13.36 5.05
C THR A 54 -6.89 -14.07 6.39
N SER A 55 -6.24 -13.62 7.46
CA SER A 55 -6.52 -14.06 8.84
C SER A 55 -7.52 -13.18 9.58
N THR A 56 -7.97 -12.07 8.98
CA THR A 56 -8.94 -11.16 9.60
C THR A 56 -10.32 -11.81 9.62
N PRO A 57 -10.93 -12.04 10.79
CA PRO A 57 -12.24 -12.67 10.85
C PRO A 57 -13.33 -11.73 10.32
N LEU A 58 -14.29 -12.28 9.58
CA LEU A 58 -15.53 -11.59 9.23
C LEU A 58 -16.65 -12.02 10.18
N PRO A 59 -17.59 -11.11 10.51
CA PRO A 59 -18.81 -11.50 11.20
C PRO A 59 -19.62 -12.47 10.32
N PRO A 60 -20.45 -13.36 10.88
CA PRO A 60 -21.28 -14.24 10.09
C PRO A 60 -22.28 -13.45 9.23
N SER A 61 -22.34 -13.74 7.93
CA SER A 61 -23.29 -13.14 6.99
C SER A 61 -24.32 -14.14 6.49
N ARG A 62 -25.56 -13.66 6.32
CA ARG A 62 -26.59 -14.32 5.53
C ARG A 62 -27.12 -13.29 4.55
N PRO A 63 -26.59 -13.24 3.31
CA PRO A 63 -27.06 -12.30 2.29
C PRO A 63 -28.58 -12.44 2.15
N ARG A 64 -29.31 -11.34 2.32
CA ARG A 64 -30.77 -11.33 2.16
C ARG A 64 -31.10 -10.74 0.80
N ARG A 65 -31.92 -11.44 0.01
CA ARG A 65 -32.50 -10.86 -1.21
C ARG A 65 -33.60 -9.88 -0.80
N GLY A 66 -33.56 -8.70 -1.38
CA GLY A 66 -34.65 -7.72 -1.31
C GLY A 66 -35.89 -8.20 -2.05
N SER A 67 -37.01 -7.51 -1.82
CA SER A 67 -38.33 -7.84 -2.36
C SER A 67 -38.38 -7.93 -3.89
N SER A 68 -37.53 -7.19 -4.60
CA SER A 68 -37.44 -7.20 -6.06
C SER A 68 -36.59 -8.34 -6.63
N GLY A 69 -35.87 -9.09 -5.79
CA GLY A 69 -34.89 -10.10 -6.20
C GLY A 69 -33.64 -9.53 -6.89
N ARG A 70 -33.57 -8.21 -7.13
CA ARG A 70 -32.46 -7.49 -7.79
C ARG A 70 -31.55 -6.73 -6.83
N VAL A 71 -31.96 -6.65 -5.56
CA VAL A 71 -31.21 -6.01 -4.50
C VAL A 71 -30.74 -7.08 -3.53
N ILE A 72 -29.47 -7.04 -3.14
CA ILE A 72 -28.95 -7.83 -2.02
C ILE A 72 -28.60 -6.90 -0.87
N VAL A 73 -28.94 -7.33 0.35
CA VAL A 73 -28.58 -6.67 1.59
C VAL A 73 -27.44 -7.47 2.22
N VAL A 74 -26.29 -6.82 2.40
CA VAL A 74 -25.08 -7.41 2.97
C VAL A 74 -24.58 -6.59 4.17
N PRO A 75 -23.98 -7.23 5.18
CA PRO A 75 -23.38 -6.53 6.31
C PRO A 75 -22.20 -5.67 5.88
N ILE A 76 -22.11 -4.49 6.49
CA ILE A 76 -20.92 -3.63 6.41
C ILE A 76 -19.99 -3.97 7.57
N VAL A 77 -18.72 -4.21 7.26
CA VAL A 77 -17.66 -4.49 8.23
C VAL A 77 -16.74 -3.27 8.29
N PRO A 78 -16.78 -2.48 9.37
CA PRO A 78 -15.86 -1.37 9.54
C PRO A 78 -14.45 -1.91 9.74
N LEU A 79 -13.48 -1.31 9.06
CA LEU A 79 -12.09 -1.73 9.15
C LEU A 79 -11.15 -0.54 9.07
N GLU A 80 -10.49 -0.25 10.19
CA GLU A 80 -9.48 0.79 10.26
C GLU A 80 -8.16 0.28 9.69
N VAL A 81 -7.65 1.02 8.71
CA VAL A 81 -6.40 0.72 8.00
C VAL A 81 -5.52 1.96 7.95
N PRO A 82 -4.19 1.81 8.07
CA PRO A 82 -3.27 2.94 7.99
C PRO A 82 -3.40 3.80 6.71
N HIS A 83 -3.81 3.19 5.59
CA HIS A 83 -3.94 3.90 4.31
C HIS A 83 -5.05 3.29 3.44
N PRO A 84 -6.29 3.77 3.49
CA PRO A 84 -7.42 3.19 2.76
C PRO A 84 -7.18 3.01 1.25
N ASP A 85 -6.56 4.00 0.60
CA ASP A 85 -6.41 4.02 -0.87
C ASP A 85 -5.46 2.95 -1.42
N SER A 86 -4.63 2.32 -0.58
CA SER A 86 -3.74 1.24 -1.02
C SER A 86 -4.35 -0.16 -0.82
N ILE A 87 -5.49 -0.25 -0.13
CA ILE A 87 -6.20 -1.52 0.06
C ILE A 87 -6.74 -2.11 -1.24
N PRO A 88 -7.38 -1.34 -2.16
CA PRO A 88 -7.86 -1.92 -3.43
C PRO A 88 -6.75 -2.64 -4.22
N LEU A 89 -5.57 -2.01 -4.32
CA LEU A 89 -4.42 -2.61 -4.99
C LEU A 89 -3.98 -3.89 -4.28
N LEU A 90 -3.86 -3.86 -2.95
CA LEU A 90 -3.47 -5.03 -2.17
C LEU A 90 -4.47 -6.19 -2.32
N LEU A 91 -5.77 -5.91 -2.26
CA LEU A 91 -6.83 -6.91 -2.42
C LEU A 91 -6.86 -7.49 -3.83
N LEU A 92 -6.61 -6.69 -4.87
CA LEU A 92 -6.54 -7.16 -6.25
C LEU A 92 -5.56 -8.34 -6.38
N PHE A 93 -4.36 -8.20 -5.82
CA PHE A 93 -3.37 -9.28 -5.82
C PHE A 93 -3.69 -10.37 -4.81
N ALA A 94 -4.04 -10.02 -3.56
CA ALA A 94 -4.27 -11.00 -2.50
C ALA A 94 -5.42 -11.96 -2.79
N MET A 95 -6.44 -11.47 -3.49
CA MET A 95 -7.58 -12.29 -3.94
C MET A 95 -7.28 -13.11 -5.20
N GLY A 96 -6.07 -13.00 -5.77
CA GLY A 96 -5.68 -13.72 -6.98
C GLY A 96 -6.36 -13.22 -8.25
N LEU A 97 -6.82 -11.97 -8.27
CA LEU A 97 -7.42 -11.35 -9.45
C LEU A 97 -6.36 -10.87 -10.45
N GLU A 98 -5.15 -10.63 -9.99
CA GLU A 98 -4.00 -10.27 -10.81
C GLU A 98 -2.75 -11.07 -10.44
N PRO A 99 -1.83 -11.33 -11.39
CA PRO A 99 -0.61 -12.08 -11.11
C PRO A 99 0.39 -11.25 -10.31
N VAL A 100 1.13 -11.91 -9.42
CA VAL A 100 2.09 -11.28 -8.49
C VAL A 100 3.19 -10.48 -9.21
N LEU A 101 3.54 -10.82 -10.45
CA LEU A 101 4.53 -10.06 -11.21
C LEU A 101 4.05 -8.64 -11.54
N GLU A 102 2.74 -8.43 -11.72
CA GLU A 102 2.18 -7.10 -11.95
C GLU A 102 2.22 -6.26 -10.67
N LEU A 103 2.17 -6.89 -9.48
CA LEU A 103 2.39 -6.17 -8.22
C LEU A 103 3.79 -5.55 -8.21
N ALA A 104 4.81 -6.30 -8.62
CA ALA A 104 6.18 -5.80 -8.67
C ALA A 104 6.30 -4.51 -9.53
N ARG A 105 5.61 -4.46 -10.68
CA ARG A 105 5.56 -3.27 -11.55
C ARG A 105 4.87 -2.07 -10.90
N GLN A 106 4.02 -2.30 -9.91
CA GLN A 106 3.36 -1.24 -9.15
C GLN A 106 4.22 -0.75 -7.97
N LEU A 107 5.17 -1.56 -7.49
CA LEU A 107 6.01 -1.27 -6.32
C LEU A 107 7.40 -0.77 -6.66
N LEU A 108 7.83 -0.96 -7.91
CA LEU A 108 9.17 -0.66 -8.38
C LEU A 108 9.13 -0.02 -9.78
N PRO A 109 10.10 0.84 -10.09
CA PRO A 109 10.30 1.34 -11.44
C PRO A 109 10.56 0.22 -12.47
N PRO A 110 10.14 0.37 -13.74
CA PRO A 110 10.35 -0.64 -14.79
C PRO A 110 11.82 -0.98 -15.06
N ASP A 111 12.72 0.00 -15.00
CA ASP A 111 14.16 -0.15 -15.17
C ASP A 111 14.81 -0.89 -13.99
N VAL A 112 14.35 -0.63 -12.76
CA VAL A 112 14.76 -1.38 -11.56
C VAL A 112 14.27 -2.83 -11.63
N MET A 113 13.06 -3.05 -12.15
CA MET A 113 12.49 -4.38 -12.38
C MET A 113 13.31 -5.22 -13.38
N GLY A 114 14.08 -4.60 -14.27
CA GLY A 114 14.96 -5.31 -15.21
C GLY A 114 16.07 -6.11 -14.52
N GLU A 115 16.42 -5.76 -13.28
CA GLU A 115 17.47 -6.42 -12.48
C GLU A 115 16.91 -7.53 -11.58
N PHE A 116 15.60 -7.79 -11.61
CA PHE A 116 14.97 -8.78 -10.74
C PHE A 116 15.47 -10.22 -11.06
N PRO A 117 15.75 -11.07 -10.05
CA PRO A 117 15.55 -10.88 -8.61
C PRO A 117 16.79 -10.42 -7.82
N ASP A 118 17.83 -9.87 -8.47
CA ASP A 118 19.06 -9.44 -7.78
C ASP A 118 18.83 -8.12 -7.02
N ALA A 119 18.54 -8.24 -5.72
CA ALA A 119 18.24 -7.09 -4.86
C ALA A 119 19.36 -6.06 -4.80
N ASP A 120 20.63 -6.45 -4.91
CA ASP A 120 21.75 -5.50 -4.84
C ASP A 120 21.87 -4.74 -6.16
N ALA A 121 21.69 -5.41 -7.30
CA ALA A 121 21.62 -4.77 -8.62
C ALA A 121 20.43 -3.79 -8.70
N MET A 122 19.26 -4.19 -8.20
CA MET A 122 18.07 -3.32 -8.10
C MET A 122 18.33 -2.06 -7.26
N VAL A 123 19.02 -2.19 -6.12
CA VAL A 123 19.39 -1.06 -5.25
C VAL A 123 20.33 -0.10 -5.96
N ILE A 124 21.33 -0.63 -6.68
CA ILE A 124 22.27 0.18 -7.45
C ILE A 124 21.53 0.94 -8.56
N ARG A 125 20.73 0.23 -9.36
CA ARG A 125 19.92 0.78 -10.44
C ARG A 125 18.99 1.90 -9.95
N MET A 126 18.23 1.63 -8.88
CA MET A 126 17.30 2.61 -8.30
C MET A 126 18.02 3.85 -7.75
N GLY A 127 19.20 3.68 -7.17
CA GLY A 127 20.00 4.81 -6.66
C GLY A 127 20.64 5.66 -7.76
N GLN A 128 20.88 5.09 -8.94
CA GLN A 128 21.50 5.76 -10.09
C GLN A 128 20.47 6.50 -10.95
N ASP A 129 19.36 5.82 -11.29
CA ASP A 129 18.48 6.25 -12.38
C ASP A 129 17.29 7.10 -11.90
N HIS A 130 17.05 7.15 -10.58
CA HIS A 130 15.95 7.95 -10.00
C HIS A 130 16.49 9.10 -9.18
N ASP A 131 15.66 10.09 -8.85
CA ASP A 131 15.97 11.16 -7.89
C ASP A 131 15.57 10.81 -6.44
N ALA A 132 15.92 11.66 -5.47
CA ALA A 132 15.65 11.40 -4.05
C ALA A 132 14.16 11.45 -3.70
N GLU A 133 13.38 12.26 -4.43
CA GLU A 133 11.95 12.43 -4.22
C GLU A 133 11.19 11.21 -4.76
N GLN A 134 11.53 10.76 -5.97
CA GLN A 134 11.01 9.54 -6.58
C GLN A 134 11.27 8.32 -5.69
N ILE A 135 12.51 8.15 -5.18
CA ILE A 135 12.82 7.05 -4.26
C ILE A 135 11.96 7.16 -2.99
N GLN A 136 11.79 8.36 -2.43
CA GLN A 136 10.96 8.58 -1.26
C GLN A 136 9.49 8.21 -1.50
N GLN A 137 8.93 8.51 -2.68
CA GLN A 137 7.57 8.12 -3.05
C GLN A 137 7.40 6.60 -3.03
N TYR A 138 8.35 5.84 -3.58
CA TYR A 138 8.34 4.38 -3.50
C TYR A 138 8.49 3.85 -2.07
N VAL A 139 9.36 4.45 -1.25
CA VAL A 139 9.50 4.09 0.17
C VAL A 139 8.16 4.24 0.91
N VAL A 140 7.47 5.38 0.73
CA VAL A 140 6.18 5.67 1.37
C VAL A 140 5.11 4.70 0.89
N ARG A 141 4.94 4.54 -0.43
CA ARG A 141 3.95 3.64 -1.03
C ARG A 141 4.15 2.19 -0.58
N ASN A 142 5.38 1.68 -0.65
CA ASN A 142 5.70 0.30 -0.28
C ASN A 142 5.50 0.08 1.24
N ARG A 143 5.80 1.09 2.06
CA ARG A 143 5.54 1.05 3.51
C ARG A 143 4.04 0.98 3.83
N GLN A 144 3.21 1.78 3.15
CA GLN A 144 1.76 1.77 3.32
C GLN A 144 1.17 0.40 2.99
N LEU A 145 1.55 -0.18 1.85
CA LEU A 145 1.11 -1.52 1.46
C LEU A 145 1.56 -2.59 2.45
N ARG A 146 2.80 -2.50 2.95
CA ARG A 146 3.31 -3.41 3.98
C ARG A 146 2.50 -3.33 5.28
N PHE A 147 2.15 -2.14 5.75
CA PHE A 147 1.35 -2.02 6.96
C PHE A 147 -0.08 -2.53 6.76
N ASN A 148 -0.67 -2.22 5.61
CA ASN A 148 -1.98 -2.75 5.26
C ASN A 148 -1.98 -4.27 5.12
N SER A 149 -0.94 -4.89 4.55
CA SER A 149 -0.85 -6.34 4.45
C SER A 149 -0.79 -7.03 5.82
N LEU A 150 -0.10 -6.41 6.78
CA LEU A 150 -0.09 -6.86 8.17
C LEU A 150 -1.45 -6.65 8.85
N ARG A 151 -2.09 -5.50 8.64
CA ARG A 151 -3.39 -5.16 9.25
C ARG A 151 -4.51 -6.07 8.76
N LEU A 152 -4.53 -6.39 7.47
CA LEU A 152 -5.47 -7.34 6.88
C LEU A 152 -5.13 -8.80 7.19
N GLY A 153 -3.91 -9.08 7.63
CA GLY A 153 -3.45 -10.45 7.87
C GLY A 153 -3.35 -11.26 6.58
N ILE A 154 -2.82 -10.68 5.51
CA ILE A 154 -2.64 -11.35 4.20
C ILE A 154 -1.77 -12.59 4.39
N LEU A 155 -2.20 -13.74 3.86
CA LEU A 155 -1.53 -15.03 4.03
C LEU A 155 -0.65 -15.41 2.84
N ASP A 156 -0.84 -14.77 1.69
CA ASP A 156 -0.14 -15.08 0.44
C ASP A 156 1.35 -14.68 0.52
N ARG A 157 2.22 -15.70 0.63
CA ARG A 157 3.67 -15.54 0.81
C ARG A 157 4.34 -14.84 -0.38
N PRO A 158 4.08 -15.21 -1.65
CA PRO A 158 4.56 -14.45 -2.81
C PRO A 158 4.30 -12.95 -2.72
N ILE A 159 3.08 -12.54 -2.35
CA ILE A 159 2.71 -11.12 -2.25
C ILE A 159 3.48 -10.43 -1.12
N ILE A 160 3.52 -11.03 0.07
CA ILE A 160 4.27 -10.49 1.22
C ILE A 160 5.75 -10.32 0.84
N ASN A 161 6.36 -11.35 0.25
CA ASN A 161 7.77 -11.32 -0.14
C ASN A 161 8.05 -10.22 -1.16
N MET A 162 7.14 -9.99 -2.12
CA MET A 162 7.28 -8.94 -3.12
C MET A 162 7.21 -7.54 -2.49
N ILE A 163 6.25 -7.32 -1.58
CA ILE A 163 6.12 -6.05 -0.85
C ILE A 163 7.37 -5.79 0.01
N GLU A 164 7.86 -6.81 0.71
CA GLU A 164 9.06 -6.69 1.55
C GLU A 164 10.32 -6.42 0.74
N LEU A 165 10.54 -7.15 -0.36
CA LEU A 165 11.67 -6.95 -1.25
C LEU A 165 11.66 -5.52 -1.80
N SER A 166 10.52 -5.09 -2.35
CA SER A 166 10.36 -3.77 -2.96
C SER A 166 10.59 -2.63 -1.94
N HIS A 167 10.11 -2.81 -0.71
CA HIS A 167 10.38 -1.87 0.38
C HIS A 167 11.87 -1.84 0.75
N LYS A 168 12.53 -3.00 0.89
CA LYS A 168 13.97 -3.08 1.21
C LYS A 168 14.84 -2.44 0.13
N VAL A 169 14.53 -2.69 -1.15
CA VAL A 169 15.24 -2.07 -2.29
C VAL A 169 15.13 -0.55 -2.23
N ALA A 170 13.91 -0.01 -2.06
CA ALA A 170 13.69 1.44 -2.00
C ALA A 170 14.42 2.10 -0.82
N VAL A 171 14.37 1.50 0.38
CA VAL A 171 15.07 2.02 1.57
C VAL A 171 16.59 1.98 1.40
N ARG A 172 17.15 0.87 0.93
CA ARG A 172 18.61 0.75 0.72
C ARG A 172 19.11 1.70 -0.38
N ALA A 173 18.34 1.90 -1.44
CA ALA A 173 18.65 2.88 -2.48
C ALA A 173 18.66 4.31 -1.92
N GLN A 174 17.69 4.64 -1.07
CA GLN A 174 17.63 5.93 -0.38
C GLN A 174 18.86 6.16 0.51
N ASP A 175 19.21 5.17 1.34
CA ASP A 175 20.35 5.27 2.25
C ASP A 175 21.67 5.40 1.50
N ARG A 176 21.86 4.63 0.43
CA ARG A 176 23.02 4.73 -0.46
C ARG A 176 23.18 6.14 -1.02
N ARG A 177 22.07 6.76 -1.44
CA ARG A 177 22.10 8.13 -1.98
C ARG A 177 22.44 9.17 -0.92
N ARG A 178 21.88 9.04 0.29
CA ARG A 178 22.19 9.92 1.42
C ARG A 178 23.69 9.87 1.75
N LEU A 179 24.27 8.67 1.76
CA LEU A 179 25.71 8.49 1.98
C LEU A 179 26.53 9.16 0.88
N HIS A 180 26.17 8.97 -0.40
CA HIS A 180 26.85 9.60 -1.53
C HIS A 180 26.81 11.14 -1.46
N ASN A 181 25.67 11.72 -1.08
CA ASN A 181 25.52 13.17 -0.92
C ASN A 181 26.27 13.72 0.31
N SER A 182 26.49 12.89 1.34
CA SER A 182 27.26 13.29 2.52
C SER A 182 28.78 13.23 2.28
N GLY A 183 29.25 12.30 1.45
CA GLY A 183 30.67 12.13 1.12
C GLY A 183 31.24 13.14 0.12
N SER A 184 30.39 13.88 -0.61
CA SER A 184 30.78 14.92 -1.55
C SER A 184 30.98 16.31 -0.93
N ARG A 185 30.76 16.46 0.39
CA ARG A 185 31.19 17.66 1.13
C ARG A 185 32.70 17.59 1.38
N THR A 186 33.49 18.01 0.38
CA THR A 186 34.91 18.33 0.59
C THR A 186 34.99 19.39 1.70
N PRO A 187 35.75 19.15 2.79
CA PRO A 187 35.94 20.18 3.81
C PRO A 187 36.58 21.42 3.15
N PRO A 188 36.15 22.64 3.50
CA PRO A 188 36.80 23.85 2.99
C PRO A 188 38.29 23.77 3.36
N LEU A 189 39.15 23.90 2.36
CA LEU A 189 40.59 23.96 2.58
C LEU A 189 40.87 25.03 3.65
N PRO A 190 41.71 24.75 4.67
CA PRO A 190 42.05 25.74 5.67
C PRO A 190 42.63 26.95 4.94
N ALA A 191 42.04 28.13 5.17
CA ALA A 191 42.56 29.38 4.66
C ALA A 191 44.00 29.54 5.17
N ILE A 192 44.97 29.40 4.27
CA ILE A 192 46.38 29.66 4.58
C ILE A 192 46.48 31.17 4.83
N ARG A 193 46.51 31.55 6.10
CA ARG A 193 46.85 32.91 6.52
C ARG A 193 48.34 33.08 6.25
N VAL A 194 48.67 33.79 5.18
CA VAL A 194 50.03 34.27 4.95
C VAL A 194 50.21 35.47 5.87
N ASP A 195 50.80 35.25 7.04
CA ASP A 195 51.29 36.35 7.87
C ASP A 195 52.49 36.97 7.14
N SER A 196 52.26 38.12 6.53
CA SER A 196 53.32 39.01 6.08
C SER A 196 53.93 39.67 7.31
N GLY A 197 54.99 39.08 7.85
CA GLY A 197 55.82 39.71 8.86
C GLY A 197 56.62 40.86 8.25
N GLU A 198 56.48 42.04 8.84
CA GLU A 198 57.39 43.20 8.72
C GLU A 198 58.67 43.00 9.54
#